data_AF-A0A432CXU0-F1
#
_entry.id   AF-A0A432CXU0-F1
#
_cell.length_a   1.000
_cell.length_b   1.000
_cell.length_c   1.000
_cell.angle_alpha   90.00
_cell.angle_beta   90.00
_cell.angle_gamma   90.00
#
_symmetry.space_group_name_H-M   'P 1'
#
loop_
_entity.id
_entity.type
_entity.pdbx_description
1 polymer ?
#
loop_
_entity_poly.entity_id
_entity_poly.type
_entity_poly.pdbx_seq_one_letter_code
_entity_poly.pdbx_strand_id
1 'polypeptide(L)'
;MSALISQYPSVLTQAIPTVGAKKTDVSPLIEAESLFIEADGHLNVEPKNIETHISSLSKAHQSQTDGLVSMMSVMKSQSQPSGGMGIMSTPSQQPSGMSILSSPSQTSGGMGIMSSTTLAEYDIAKKLADSVMDQSQLVSDISAWTQGGSAVINPMLDIMLDDLLATPSLTQTEYEDIMQLMILDMAHNEAAWGLDIGGMLGLTDAQLEKYTGNITENFGSGAHAKYQGIGSESPEDIINWFLDDLVHTLSSEVGGKIAVDSVTAQVIDFFSSSTANSNALRVAGTNYLDTSGDVNLSIPNVSFSEQGAAVEKISPVHKLYILAGAAAEGISEDEWSGLLTNDAAYIENLLSVADGELDAYIVAKFPHGGSSSPGWSFDTGGQLDFNQGANAGIKSSHLVLHFENFPSRELTEDEIAELNRVGDATKVIQQTLKYWLQIMKDQRLASSRNI
;
A
#
# COMPACT_ATOMS: atom_id res chain seq x y z
N MET A 1 -48.75 23.64 33.23
CA MET A 1 -50.22 23.71 33.17
C MET A 1 -50.58 25.13 32.79
N SER A 2 -50.82 25.36 31.51
CA SER A 2 -52.19 25.52 30.98
C SER A 2 -52.79 26.88 31.31
N ALA A 3 -52.34 27.92 30.59
CA ALA A 3 -53.15 29.10 30.24
C ALA A 3 -52.26 30.16 29.55
N LEU A 4 -52.01 30.00 28.25
CA LEU A 4 -51.74 31.12 27.32
C LEU A 4 -51.93 30.72 25.85
N ILE A 5 -52.67 29.62 25.61
CA ILE A 5 -53.16 29.20 24.28
C ILE A 5 -54.68 29.37 24.33
N SER A 6 -55.18 30.60 24.14
CA SER A 6 -56.57 30.88 23.77
C SER A 6 -56.74 32.39 23.67
N GLN A 7 -56.35 32.96 22.54
CA GLN A 7 -57.06 34.06 21.90
C GLN A 7 -56.45 34.24 20.51
N TYR A 8 -57.32 34.28 19.49
CA TYR A 8 -57.07 34.42 18.04
C TYR A 8 -56.85 33.13 17.23
N PRO A 9 -57.93 32.41 16.86
CA PRO A 9 -57.92 31.49 15.74
C PRO A 9 -58.13 32.25 14.41
N SER A 10 -57.31 31.89 13.42
CA SER A 10 -57.54 31.99 11.96
C SER A 10 -57.90 33.36 11.35
N VAL A 11 -56.89 34.07 10.80
CA VAL A 11 -57.03 34.83 9.54
C VAL A 11 -55.67 34.87 8.78
N LEU A 12 -55.64 34.14 7.65
CA LEU A 12 -54.91 34.40 6.39
C LEU A 12 -53.38 34.60 6.38
N THR A 13 -52.69 33.49 6.07
CA THR A 13 -51.92 33.28 4.83
C THR A 13 -51.30 34.52 4.14
N GLN A 14 -50.02 34.80 4.43
CA GLN A 14 -49.07 35.28 3.42
C GLN A 14 -47.73 34.56 3.61
N ALA A 15 -47.23 34.01 2.51
CA ALA A 15 -46.02 33.22 2.42
C ALA A 15 -44.80 34.07 2.82
N ILE A 16 -44.22 33.76 3.97
CA ILE A 16 -42.81 34.09 4.24
C ILE A 16 -42.00 32.93 3.67
N PRO A 17 -41.12 33.15 2.68
CA PRO A 17 -40.25 32.09 2.20
C PRO A 17 -39.32 31.67 3.34
N THR A 18 -39.50 30.43 3.79
CA THR A 18 -38.56 29.75 4.68
C THR A 18 -37.22 29.69 3.94
N VAL A 19 -36.29 30.57 4.30
CA VAL A 19 -34.88 30.37 3.96
C VAL A 19 -34.45 29.12 4.71
N GLY A 20 -34.40 28.00 3.98
CA GLY A 20 -33.96 26.71 4.51
C GLY A 20 -32.47 26.79 4.84
N ALA A 21 -32.14 27.28 6.03
CA ALA A 21 -30.88 26.94 6.65
C ALA A 21 -30.93 25.43 6.93
N LYS A 22 -30.24 24.62 6.10
CA LYS A 22 -29.89 23.25 6.49
C LYS A 22 -29.19 23.36 7.83
N LYS A 23 -29.76 22.79 8.90
CA LYS A 23 -29.04 22.58 10.15
C LYS A 23 -27.75 21.87 9.80
N THR A 24 -26.61 22.47 10.14
CA THR A 24 -25.32 21.78 10.11
C THR A 24 -25.45 20.59 11.05
N ASP A 25 -25.49 19.38 10.51
CA ASP A 25 -25.50 18.17 11.32
C ASP A 25 -24.10 18.02 11.95
N VAL A 26 -24.03 18.25 13.25
CA VAL A 26 -22.79 18.16 14.05
C VAL A 26 -22.59 16.77 14.63
N SER A 27 -23.53 15.85 14.44
CA SER A 27 -23.47 14.49 14.98
C SER A 27 -22.18 13.75 14.62
N PRO A 28 -21.66 13.82 13.37
CA PRO A 28 -20.44 13.10 13.03
C PRO A 28 -19.17 13.78 13.57
N LEU A 29 -19.20 15.08 13.87
CA LEU A 29 -18.11 15.75 14.61
C LEU A 29 -18.06 15.31 16.07
N ILE A 30 -19.22 15.05 16.69
CA ILE A 30 -19.32 14.51 18.06
C ILE A 30 -18.86 13.05 18.09
N GLU A 31 -19.22 12.27 17.07
CA GLU A 31 -18.78 10.88 16.90
C GLU A 31 -17.26 10.80 16.72
N ALA A 32 -16.68 11.64 15.85
CA ALA A 32 -15.23 11.76 15.71
C ALA A 32 -14.55 12.11 17.05
N GLU A 33 -15.08 13.10 17.79
CA GLU A 33 -14.57 13.49 19.11
C GLU A 33 -14.61 12.33 20.12
N SER A 34 -15.65 11.49 20.08
CA SER A 34 -15.74 10.31 20.95
C SER A 34 -14.72 9.21 20.60
N LEU A 35 -14.47 8.98 19.31
CA LEU A 35 -13.49 8.01 18.83
C LEU A 35 -12.04 8.44 19.15
N PHE A 36 -11.76 9.75 19.11
CA PHE A 36 -10.46 10.27 19.55
C PHE A 36 -10.26 10.14 21.07
N ILE A 37 -11.32 10.21 21.89
CA ILE A 37 -11.25 9.96 23.33
C ILE A 37 -11.00 8.47 23.61
N GLU A 38 -11.63 7.58 22.85
CA GLU A 38 -11.39 6.14 22.94
C GLU A 38 -9.92 5.78 22.62
N ALA A 39 -9.37 6.36 21.56
CA ALA A 39 -7.96 6.21 21.22
C ALA A 39 -7.00 6.70 22.32
N ASP A 40 -7.30 7.83 22.95
CA ASP A 40 -6.56 8.37 24.10
C ASP A 40 -6.64 7.41 25.31
N GLY A 41 -7.79 6.77 25.50
CA GLY A 41 -7.97 5.72 26.50
C GLY A 41 -7.04 4.52 26.29
N HIS A 42 -6.85 4.10 25.04
CA HIS A 42 -5.96 2.99 24.69
C HIS A 42 -4.47 3.34 24.88
N LEU A 43 -4.04 4.56 24.53
CA LEU A 43 -2.64 4.98 24.64
C LEU A 43 -2.17 5.28 26.07
N ASN A 44 -3.10 5.55 26.98
CA ASN A 44 -2.80 5.82 28.40
C ASN A 44 -2.83 4.57 29.28
N VAL A 45 -3.01 3.37 28.70
CA VAL A 45 -2.84 2.12 29.43
C VAL A 45 -1.34 1.81 29.52
N GLU A 46 -0.79 1.75 30.74
CA GLU A 46 0.56 1.21 30.92
C GLU A 46 0.59 -0.25 30.42
N PRO A 47 1.40 -0.56 29.39
CA PRO A 47 1.49 -1.91 28.88
C PRO A 47 2.15 -2.80 29.93
N LYS A 48 1.55 -3.97 30.19
CA LYS A 48 2.09 -4.95 31.15
C LYS A 48 3.14 -5.85 30.51
N ASN A 49 3.11 -5.95 29.19
CA ASN A 49 4.01 -6.72 28.34
C ASN A 49 3.92 -6.18 26.89
N ILE A 50 4.78 -6.68 26.00
CA ILE A 50 4.83 -6.26 24.58
C ILE A 50 3.50 -6.50 23.87
N GLU A 51 2.86 -7.67 24.08
CA GLU A 51 1.56 -7.99 23.48
C GLU A 51 0.46 -6.97 23.83
N THR A 52 0.39 -6.56 25.10
CA THR A 52 -0.56 -5.53 25.54
C THR A 52 -0.19 -4.14 25.05
N HIS A 53 1.09 -3.89 24.76
CA HIS A 53 1.54 -2.65 24.13
C HIS A 53 1.07 -2.57 22.67
N ILE A 54 1.37 -3.60 21.88
CA ILE A 54 0.96 -3.74 20.47
C ILE A 54 -0.57 -3.65 20.37
N SER A 55 -1.31 -4.40 21.19
CA SER A 55 -2.78 -4.39 21.15
C SER A 55 -3.36 -3.02 21.49
N SER A 56 -2.76 -2.30 22.44
CA SER A 56 -3.20 -0.94 22.80
C SER A 56 -2.93 0.06 21.68
N LEU A 57 -1.77 -0.03 21.04
CA LEU A 57 -1.41 0.82 19.90
C LEU A 57 -2.33 0.58 18.70
N SER A 58 -2.51 -0.68 18.31
CA SER A 58 -3.39 -1.07 17.20
C SER A 58 -4.84 -0.58 17.38
N LYS A 59 -5.41 -0.71 18.59
CA LYS A 59 -6.75 -0.19 18.90
C LYS A 59 -6.81 1.33 18.84
N ALA A 60 -5.79 2.01 19.39
CA ALA A 60 -5.73 3.46 19.35
C ALA A 60 -5.71 3.98 17.91
N HIS A 61 -4.92 3.34 17.05
CA HIS A 61 -4.84 3.63 15.63
C HIS A 61 -6.17 3.41 14.90
N GLN A 62 -6.84 2.27 15.14
CA GLN A 62 -8.13 1.98 14.52
C GLN A 62 -9.20 3.03 14.89
N SER A 63 -9.35 3.34 16.18
CA SER A 63 -10.29 4.38 16.64
C SER A 63 -9.94 5.76 16.06
N GLN A 64 -8.66 6.08 15.84
CA GLN A 64 -8.27 7.33 15.19
C GLN A 64 -8.67 7.37 13.72
N THR A 65 -8.44 6.29 12.98
CA THR A 65 -8.83 6.17 11.57
C THR A 65 -10.35 6.32 11.41
N ASP A 66 -11.14 5.66 12.25
CA ASP A 66 -12.61 5.77 12.20
C ASP A 66 -13.09 7.20 12.51
N GLY A 67 -12.48 7.85 13.51
CA GLY A 67 -12.77 9.24 13.85
C GLY A 67 -12.44 10.21 12.71
N LEU A 68 -11.31 9.98 12.03
CA LEU A 68 -10.88 10.74 10.86
C LEU A 68 -11.84 10.57 9.68
N VAL A 69 -12.25 9.34 9.36
CA VAL A 69 -13.19 9.05 8.26
C VAL A 69 -14.54 9.73 8.50
N SER A 70 -15.09 9.62 9.71
CA SER A 70 -16.35 10.29 10.09
C SER A 70 -16.26 11.81 9.90
N MET A 71 -15.11 12.40 10.24
CA MET A 71 -14.88 13.82 10.05
C MET A 71 -14.65 14.23 8.58
N MET A 72 -13.88 13.46 7.81
CA MET A 72 -13.68 13.72 6.37
C MET A 72 -15.00 13.73 5.61
N SER A 73 -15.94 12.86 5.98
CA SER A 73 -17.31 12.85 5.45
C SER A 73 -18.01 14.19 5.68
N VAL A 74 -17.90 14.77 6.89
CA VAL A 74 -18.46 16.09 7.21
C VAL A 74 -17.79 17.20 6.41
N MET A 75 -16.45 17.21 6.34
CA MET A 75 -15.71 18.25 5.62
C MET A 75 -16.00 18.21 4.11
N LYS A 76 -16.06 17.03 3.51
CA LYS A 76 -16.40 16.82 2.09
C LYS A 76 -17.84 17.25 1.77
N SER A 77 -18.78 17.01 2.69
CA SER A 77 -20.18 17.45 2.53
C SER A 77 -20.33 18.98 2.54
N GLN A 78 -19.37 19.70 3.12
CA GLN A 78 -19.40 21.15 3.32
C GLN A 78 -18.51 21.92 2.34
N SER A 79 -17.55 21.26 1.67
CA SER A 79 -16.71 21.86 0.62
C SER A 79 -17.33 21.85 -0.78
N GLN A 80 -18.44 21.13 -0.97
CA GLN A 80 -19.22 21.18 -2.21
C GLN A 80 -19.96 22.53 -2.32
N PRO A 81 -19.72 23.34 -3.37
CA PRO A 81 -20.54 24.51 -3.62
C PRO A 81 -21.97 24.03 -3.84
N SER A 82 -22.94 24.69 -3.20
CA SER A 82 -24.36 24.40 -3.34
C SER A 82 -24.77 24.45 -4.82
N GLY A 83 -24.86 23.29 -5.47
CA GLY A 83 -25.45 23.17 -6.79
C GLY A 83 -26.94 23.54 -6.72
N GLY A 84 -27.34 24.52 -7.52
CA GLY A 84 -28.74 24.74 -7.86
C GLY A 84 -29.32 26.12 -7.57
N MET A 85 -28.78 27.18 -8.17
CA MET A 85 -29.63 28.29 -8.62
C MET A 85 -29.53 28.34 -10.14
N GLY A 86 -30.53 27.73 -10.81
CA GLY A 86 -30.70 27.81 -12.25
C GLY A 86 -30.95 29.26 -12.65
N ILE A 87 -29.92 29.92 -13.18
CA ILE A 87 -30.09 31.18 -13.89
C ILE A 87 -30.45 30.79 -15.32
N MET A 88 -31.76 30.85 -15.62
CA MET A 88 -32.32 30.72 -16.95
C MET A 88 -31.65 31.74 -17.86
N SER A 89 -30.85 31.27 -18.82
CA SER A 89 -30.16 32.08 -19.81
C SER A 89 -31.15 32.48 -20.91
N THR A 90 -31.45 33.78 -21.00
CA THR A 90 -31.97 34.39 -22.22
C THR A 90 -30.81 35.04 -22.99
N PRO A 91 -30.63 34.76 -24.29
CA PRO A 91 -29.52 35.31 -25.06
C PRO A 91 -29.94 36.61 -25.77
N SER A 92 -29.22 37.71 -25.57
CA SER A 92 -29.12 38.77 -26.59
C SER A 92 -27.93 39.72 -26.37
N GLN A 93 -26.96 39.61 -27.28
CA GLN A 93 -26.16 40.66 -27.94
C GLN A 93 -25.39 41.72 -27.09
N GLN A 94 -24.06 41.64 -27.17
CA GLN A 94 -23.11 42.77 -27.13
C GLN A 94 -23.24 43.64 -28.42
N PRO A 95 -22.60 44.84 -28.59
CA PRO A 95 -21.53 45.47 -27.78
C PRO A 95 -21.60 47.02 -27.63
N SER A 96 -20.60 47.58 -26.94
CA SER A 96 -19.93 48.91 -27.13
C SER A 96 -20.12 49.94 -26.00
N GLY A 97 -19.02 50.44 -25.43
CA GLY A 97 -19.02 51.67 -24.62
C GLY A 97 -17.93 51.72 -23.54
N MET A 98 -17.01 52.68 -23.69
CA MET A 98 -15.84 52.92 -22.84
C MET A 98 -16.18 53.79 -21.62
N SER A 99 -15.51 53.51 -20.49
CA SER A 99 -15.00 54.47 -19.47
C SER A 99 -15.86 54.96 -18.27
N ILE A 100 -15.25 54.74 -17.09
CA ILE A 100 -15.11 55.58 -15.88
C ILE A 100 -16.15 55.49 -14.72
N LEU A 101 -15.61 55.01 -13.59
CA LEU A 101 -15.90 55.23 -12.15
C LEU A 101 -17.34 55.08 -11.61
N SER A 102 -17.53 54.16 -10.63
CA SER A 102 -17.94 54.53 -9.26
C SER A 102 -17.99 53.34 -8.29
N SER A 103 -17.24 53.51 -7.18
CA SER A 103 -17.47 52.97 -5.82
C SER A 103 -17.23 51.47 -5.51
N PRO A 104 -16.56 51.16 -4.37
CA PRO A 104 -16.31 49.80 -3.91
C PRO A 104 -17.52 49.26 -3.13
N SER A 105 -18.20 48.24 -3.66
CA SER A 105 -19.11 47.42 -2.86
C SER A 105 -18.31 46.33 -2.15
N GLN A 106 -18.04 46.57 -0.86
CA GLN A 106 -17.75 45.54 0.11
C GLN A 106 -18.90 44.53 0.11
N THR A 107 -18.68 43.28 -0.31
CA THR A 107 -19.41 42.08 0.18
C THR A 107 -18.97 40.73 -0.45
N SER A 108 -17.97 40.67 -1.35
CA SER A 108 -17.54 39.40 -1.96
C SER A 108 -16.24 38.80 -1.38
N GLY A 109 -15.53 39.51 -0.50
CA GLY A 109 -14.23 39.06 0.04
C GLY A 109 -14.31 37.95 1.10
N GLY A 110 -15.45 37.76 1.77
CA GLY A 110 -15.58 36.79 2.87
C GLY A 110 -15.79 35.34 2.42
N MET A 111 -16.37 35.13 1.23
CA MET A 111 -16.72 33.79 0.74
C MET A 111 -15.55 33.09 0.02
N GLY A 112 -14.70 33.86 -0.66
CA GLY A 112 -13.49 33.33 -1.31
C GLY A 112 -12.39 32.94 -0.32
N ILE A 113 -12.26 33.68 0.79
CA ILE A 113 -11.27 33.39 1.84
C ILE A 113 -11.69 32.17 2.68
N MET A 114 -12.99 31.99 2.95
CA MET A 114 -13.44 30.78 3.66
C MET A 114 -13.17 29.51 2.84
N SER A 115 -13.41 29.52 1.52
CA SER A 115 -13.15 28.36 0.63
C SER A 115 -11.67 27.94 0.61
N SER A 116 -10.74 28.90 0.44
CA SER A 116 -9.31 28.59 0.40
C SER A 116 -8.74 28.17 1.76
N THR A 117 -9.26 28.74 2.85
CA THR A 117 -8.81 28.41 4.21
C THR A 117 -9.33 27.03 4.63
N THR A 118 -10.57 26.68 4.28
CA THR A 118 -11.10 25.32 4.49
C THR A 118 -10.35 24.25 3.69
N LEU A 119 -9.80 24.59 2.51
CA LEU A 119 -8.97 23.66 1.73
C LEU A 119 -7.60 23.44 2.41
N ALA A 120 -6.94 24.50 2.86
CA ALA A 120 -5.64 24.39 3.54
C ALA A 120 -5.75 23.68 4.90
N GLU A 121 -6.83 23.96 5.65
CA GLU A 121 -7.12 23.27 6.91
C GLU A 121 -7.43 21.78 6.71
N TYR A 122 -8.13 21.46 5.61
CA TYR A 122 -8.39 20.10 5.17
C TYR A 122 -7.09 19.38 4.77
N ASP A 123 -6.20 20.03 4.02
CA ASP A 123 -4.92 19.44 3.60
C ASP A 123 -4.01 19.13 4.81
N ILE A 124 -4.00 19.99 5.84
CA ILE A 124 -3.26 19.74 7.08
C ILE A 124 -3.87 18.56 7.84
N ALA A 125 -5.20 18.53 7.99
CA ALA A 125 -5.87 17.43 8.66
C ALA A 125 -5.66 16.09 7.91
N LYS A 126 -5.68 16.13 6.58
CA LYS A 126 -5.39 14.97 5.73
C LYS A 126 -3.95 14.48 5.90
N LYS A 127 -2.96 15.36 5.89
CA LYS A 127 -1.56 14.96 6.12
C LYS A 127 -1.32 14.37 7.50
N LEU A 128 -1.98 14.90 8.53
CA LEU A 128 -1.92 14.33 9.88
C LEU A 128 -2.62 12.96 9.95
N ALA A 129 -3.72 12.79 9.21
CA ALA A 129 -4.44 11.52 9.09
C ALA A 129 -3.61 10.46 8.37
N ASP A 130 -3.03 10.82 7.22
CA ASP A 130 -2.13 9.98 6.45
C ASP A 130 -0.96 9.53 7.36
N SER A 131 -0.35 10.46 8.11
CA SER A 131 0.71 10.12 9.07
C SER A 131 0.29 9.17 10.20
N VAL A 132 -0.98 9.19 10.63
CA VAL A 132 -1.48 8.20 11.62
C VAL A 132 -1.59 6.82 10.97
N MET A 133 -2.07 6.76 9.72
CA MET A 133 -2.18 5.50 8.97
C MET A 133 -0.81 4.86 8.79
N ASP A 134 0.20 5.65 8.40
CA ASP A 134 1.59 5.18 8.26
C ASP A 134 2.12 4.56 9.57
N GLN A 135 1.86 5.22 10.71
CA GLN A 135 2.26 4.68 12.03
C GLN A 135 1.48 3.41 12.40
N SER A 136 0.25 3.27 11.92
CA SER A 136 -0.59 2.09 12.15
C SER A 136 -0.06 0.88 11.41
N GLN A 137 0.40 1.11 10.18
CA GLN A 137 1.03 0.09 9.36
C GLN A 137 2.31 -0.41 10.02
N LEU A 138 3.20 0.49 10.46
CA LEU A 138 4.42 0.12 11.20
C LEU A 138 4.14 -0.74 12.44
N VAL A 139 3.10 -0.44 13.22
CA VAL A 139 2.71 -1.28 14.37
C VAL A 139 2.20 -2.64 13.91
N SER A 140 1.45 -2.69 12.81
CA SER A 140 0.99 -3.95 12.22
C SER A 140 2.16 -4.81 11.77
N ASP A 141 3.15 -4.22 11.11
CA ASP A 141 4.34 -4.90 10.59
C ASP A 141 5.22 -5.45 11.72
N ILE A 142 5.46 -4.64 12.75
CA ILE A 142 6.14 -5.11 13.97
C ILE A 142 5.32 -6.25 14.62
N SER A 143 4.00 -6.10 14.71
CA SER A 143 3.14 -7.12 15.29
C SER A 143 3.16 -8.43 14.50
N ALA A 144 3.31 -8.38 13.18
CA ALA A 144 3.26 -9.56 12.33
C ALA A 144 4.34 -10.57 12.72
N TRP A 145 5.55 -10.10 13.07
CA TRP A 145 6.64 -10.95 13.54
C TRP A 145 6.30 -11.77 14.78
N THR A 146 5.54 -11.17 15.71
CA THR A 146 5.11 -11.85 16.94
C THR A 146 3.94 -12.81 16.73
N GLN A 147 3.14 -12.60 15.67
CA GLN A 147 2.01 -13.45 15.34
C GLN A 147 2.42 -14.62 14.44
N GLY A 148 3.44 -14.42 13.60
CA GLY A 148 3.79 -15.35 12.53
C GLY A 148 2.69 -15.40 11.46
N GLY A 149 2.63 -16.52 10.75
CA GLY A 149 1.66 -16.73 9.67
C GLY A 149 1.94 -15.82 8.47
N SER A 150 0.96 -15.66 7.58
CA SER A 150 1.14 -14.91 6.33
C SER A 150 1.30 -13.41 6.51
N ALA A 151 0.93 -12.85 7.68
CA ALA A 151 1.07 -11.43 7.97
C ALA A 151 2.53 -10.93 7.92
N VAL A 152 3.50 -11.83 8.12
CA VAL A 152 4.94 -11.50 8.04
C VAL A 152 5.40 -11.18 6.62
N ILE A 153 4.60 -11.47 5.60
CA ILE A 153 4.98 -11.21 4.20
C ILE A 153 5.22 -9.71 4.02
N ASN A 154 4.29 -8.84 4.43
CA ASN A 154 4.45 -7.38 4.27
C ASN A 154 5.78 -6.84 4.81
N PRO A 155 6.14 -7.06 6.11
CA PRO A 155 7.42 -6.57 6.61
C PRO A 155 8.63 -7.21 5.92
N MET A 156 8.54 -8.45 5.44
CA MET A 156 9.63 -9.04 4.63
C MET A 156 9.81 -8.29 3.31
N LEU A 157 8.70 -7.95 2.65
CA LEU A 157 8.72 -7.22 1.38
C LEU A 157 9.23 -5.80 1.57
N ASP A 158 8.85 -5.11 2.66
CA ASP A 158 9.36 -3.78 3.00
C ASP A 158 10.88 -3.79 3.19
N ILE A 159 11.40 -4.73 3.98
CA ILE A 159 12.85 -4.88 4.23
C ILE A 159 13.61 -5.09 2.90
N MET A 160 13.10 -5.95 2.02
CA MET A 160 13.73 -6.21 0.73
C MET A 160 13.64 -5.02 -0.22
N LEU A 161 12.52 -4.29 -0.23
CA LEU A 161 12.36 -3.10 -1.06
C LEU A 161 13.31 -1.99 -0.59
N ASP A 162 13.38 -1.74 0.71
CA ASP A 162 14.25 -0.71 1.29
C ASP A 162 15.73 -0.96 0.95
N ASP A 163 16.19 -2.22 1.03
CA ASP A 163 17.56 -2.60 0.65
C ASP A 163 17.84 -2.36 -0.84
N LEU A 164 16.90 -2.72 -1.72
CA LEU A 164 17.01 -2.47 -3.15
C LEU A 164 17.00 -0.96 -3.46
N LEU A 165 16.10 -0.19 -2.87
CA LEU A 165 16.03 1.26 -3.09
C LEU A 165 17.24 2.01 -2.52
N ALA A 166 17.90 1.45 -1.49
CA ALA A 166 19.16 1.97 -0.97
C ALA A 166 20.37 1.63 -1.86
N THR A 167 20.24 0.68 -2.79
CA THR A 167 21.33 0.26 -3.67
C THR A 167 21.65 1.34 -4.71
N PRO A 168 22.91 1.85 -4.78
CA PRO A 168 23.25 2.99 -5.64
C PRO A 168 23.06 2.76 -7.15
N SER A 169 23.16 1.51 -7.58
CA SER A 169 23.03 1.11 -8.98
C SER A 169 22.46 -0.29 -9.07
N LEU A 170 21.26 -0.40 -9.62
CA LEU A 170 20.58 -1.67 -9.83
C LEU A 170 21.06 -2.34 -11.12
N THR A 171 21.25 -3.64 -11.04
CA THR A 171 21.42 -4.56 -12.17
C THR A 171 20.07 -4.86 -12.82
N GLN A 172 20.08 -5.49 -14.00
CA GLN A 172 18.85 -5.83 -14.73
C GLN A 172 17.94 -6.76 -13.92
N THR A 173 18.51 -7.75 -13.25
CA THR A 173 17.79 -8.70 -12.39
C THR A 173 17.25 -8.04 -11.11
N GLU A 174 17.93 -7.02 -10.58
CA GLU A 174 17.40 -6.25 -9.43
C GLU A 174 16.20 -5.35 -9.81
N TYR A 175 16.09 -4.86 -11.05
CA TYR A 175 14.84 -4.22 -11.51
C TYR A 175 13.68 -5.22 -11.57
N GLU A 176 13.96 -6.47 -11.96
CA GLU A 176 12.98 -7.54 -11.94
C GLU A 176 12.63 -7.97 -10.51
N ASP A 177 13.57 -7.92 -9.56
CA ASP A 177 13.31 -8.13 -8.14
C ASP A 177 12.32 -7.10 -7.59
N ILE A 178 12.46 -5.81 -7.94
CA ILE A 178 11.49 -4.76 -7.60
C ILE A 178 10.10 -5.07 -8.19
N MET A 179 10.05 -5.55 -9.44
CA MET A 179 8.81 -6.00 -10.07
C MET A 179 8.18 -7.17 -9.31
N GLN A 180 8.97 -8.16 -8.88
CA GLN A 180 8.47 -9.27 -8.07
C GLN A 180 7.87 -8.78 -6.75
N LEU A 181 8.53 -7.88 -6.02
CA LEU A 181 8.04 -7.34 -4.75
C LEU A 181 6.64 -6.75 -4.86
N MET A 182 6.36 -6.01 -5.94
CA MET A 182 5.00 -5.49 -6.18
C MET A 182 3.98 -6.61 -6.42
N ILE A 183 4.31 -7.63 -7.21
CA ILE A 183 3.39 -8.76 -7.44
C ILE A 183 3.09 -9.49 -6.13
N LEU A 184 4.10 -9.64 -5.27
CA LEU A 184 3.99 -10.30 -3.96
C LEU A 184 3.11 -9.51 -2.99
N ASP A 185 3.31 -8.21 -2.89
CA ASP A 185 2.53 -7.33 -2.01
C ASP A 185 1.08 -7.23 -2.49
N MET A 186 0.89 -7.03 -3.80
CA MET A 186 -0.41 -7.00 -4.44
C MET A 186 -1.18 -8.30 -4.20
N ALA A 187 -0.52 -9.44 -4.41
CA ALA A 187 -1.10 -10.76 -4.17
C ALA A 187 -1.55 -10.97 -2.73
N HIS A 188 -0.75 -10.50 -1.77
CA HIS A 188 -1.05 -10.66 -0.35
C HIS A 188 -2.23 -9.78 0.08
N ASN A 189 -2.31 -8.56 -0.46
CA ASN A 189 -3.23 -7.53 0.03
C ASN A 189 -4.47 -7.28 -0.84
N GLU A 190 -4.57 -7.82 -2.05
CA GLU A 190 -5.69 -7.59 -2.99
C GLU A 190 -7.07 -7.71 -2.33
N ALA A 191 -7.27 -8.81 -1.59
CA ALA A 191 -8.53 -9.07 -0.89
C ALA A 191 -8.82 -8.05 0.22
N ALA A 192 -7.79 -7.62 0.95
CA ALA A 192 -7.90 -6.61 2.01
C ALA A 192 -8.20 -5.21 1.43
N TRP A 193 -7.63 -4.90 0.26
CA TRP A 193 -7.91 -3.65 -0.47
C TRP A 193 -9.29 -3.64 -1.15
N GLY A 194 -9.96 -4.79 -1.25
CA GLY A 194 -11.24 -4.92 -1.96
C GLY A 194 -11.10 -4.54 -3.43
N LEU A 195 -9.99 -4.94 -4.05
CA LEU A 195 -9.73 -4.79 -5.47
C LEU A 195 -10.11 -6.08 -6.21
N ASP A 196 -10.54 -5.92 -7.46
CA ASP A 196 -10.73 -6.99 -8.43
C ASP A 196 -9.79 -6.68 -9.58
N ILE A 197 -8.51 -7.04 -9.41
CA ILE A 197 -7.45 -6.61 -10.33
C ILE A 197 -7.66 -7.25 -11.70
N GLY A 198 -8.08 -8.52 -11.73
CA GLY A 198 -8.47 -9.21 -12.96
C GLY A 198 -9.56 -8.44 -13.71
N GLY A 199 -10.65 -8.09 -13.03
CA GLY A 199 -11.74 -7.31 -13.60
C GLY A 199 -11.31 -5.92 -14.08
N MET A 200 -10.44 -5.23 -13.35
CA MET A 200 -9.89 -3.93 -13.73
C MET A 200 -9.05 -3.98 -15.00
N LEU A 201 -8.29 -5.07 -15.18
CA LEU A 201 -7.46 -5.30 -16.36
C LEU A 201 -8.22 -6.00 -17.51
N GLY A 202 -9.49 -6.37 -17.31
CA GLY A 202 -10.26 -7.14 -18.28
C GLY A 202 -9.72 -8.57 -18.49
N LEU A 203 -9.04 -9.12 -17.49
CA LEU A 203 -8.46 -10.45 -17.48
C LEU A 203 -9.33 -11.42 -16.69
N THR A 204 -9.33 -12.68 -17.11
CA THR A 204 -9.81 -13.79 -16.26
C THR A 204 -8.77 -14.10 -15.18
N ASP A 205 -9.19 -14.73 -14.08
CA ASP A 205 -8.28 -15.18 -13.00
C ASP A 205 -7.13 -16.01 -13.56
N ALA A 206 -7.40 -16.92 -14.49
CA ALA A 206 -6.38 -17.76 -15.13
C ALA A 206 -5.35 -16.95 -15.94
N GLN A 207 -5.75 -15.81 -16.52
CA GLN A 207 -4.82 -14.93 -17.24
C GLN A 207 -4.00 -14.10 -16.26
N LEU A 208 -4.62 -13.53 -15.22
CA LEU A 208 -3.89 -12.80 -14.18
C LEU A 208 -2.88 -13.71 -13.47
N GLU A 209 -3.28 -14.92 -13.10
CA GLU A 209 -2.41 -15.95 -12.53
C GLU A 209 -1.26 -16.29 -13.47
N LYS A 210 -1.49 -16.32 -14.79
CA LYS A 210 -0.42 -16.55 -15.77
C LYS A 210 0.64 -15.45 -15.76
N TYR A 211 0.24 -14.19 -15.81
CA TYR A 211 1.19 -13.08 -15.79
C TYR A 211 1.95 -13.00 -14.47
N THR A 212 1.22 -13.02 -13.35
CA THR A 212 1.79 -12.93 -12.00
C THR A 212 2.69 -14.13 -11.69
N GLY A 213 2.26 -15.33 -12.05
CA GLY A 213 3.02 -16.56 -11.84
C GLY A 213 4.27 -16.68 -12.72
N ASN A 214 4.22 -16.17 -13.96
CA ASN A 214 5.43 -16.05 -14.79
C ASN A 214 6.46 -15.12 -14.12
N ILE A 215 6.02 -13.96 -13.60
CA ILE A 215 6.89 -13.01 -12.90
C ILE A 215 7.55 -13.64 -11.67
N THR A 216 6.77 -14.31 -10.82
CA THR A 216 7.28 -14.88 -9.56
C THR A 216 8.20 -16.08 -9.75
N GLU A 217 8.06 -16.82 -10.84
CA GLU A 217 8.92 -17.98 -11.12
C GLU A 217 10.16 -17.63 -11.96
N ASN A 218 10.01 -16.82 -13.01
CA ASN A 218 11.01 -16.74 -14.09
C ASN A 218 11.85 -15.46 -14.08
N PHE A 219 11.41 -14.41 -13.38
CA PHE A 219 12.10 -13.12 -13.38
C PHE A 219 12.79 -12.88 -12.04
N GLY A 220 13.82 -12.03 -12.03
CA GLY A 220 14.57 -11.70 -10.83
C GLY A 220 15.85 -12.51 -10.65
N SER A 221 16.60 -12.16 -9.62
CA SER A 221 17.94 -12.67 -9.36
C SER A 221 17.93 -14.18 -9.06
N GLY A 222 18.70 -14.95 -9.84
CA GLY A 222 18.81 -16.41 -9.71
C GLY A 222 17.59 -17.19 -10.19
N ALA A 223 16.57 -16.51 -10.74
CA ALA A 223 15.29 -17.10 -11.13
C ALA A 223 15.10 -17.29 -12.64
N HIS A 224 16.04 -16.84 -13.47
CA HIS A 224 15.92 -17.04 -14.91
C HIS A 224 15.98 -18.54 -15.23
N ALA A 225 14.89 -19.03 -15.78
CA ALA A 225 14.80 -20.32 -16.42
C ALA A 225 14.60 -20.14 -17.93
N LYS A 226 14.75 -21.23 -18.70
CA LYS A 226 14.36 -21.25 -20.11
C LYS A 226 12.87 -20.95 -20.19
N TYR A 227 12.57 -19.71 -20.58
CA TYR A 227 11.22 -19.20 -20.52
C TYR A 227 10.30 -19.95 -21.50
N GLN A 228 9.39 -20.75 -20.96
CA GLN A 228 8.55 -21.66 -21.76
C GLN A 228 7.38 -20.92 -22.45
N GLY A 229 7.13 -19.66 -22.07
CA GLY A 229 6.06 -18.81 -22.58
C GLY A 229 6.31 -18.17 -23.95
N ILE A 230 7.51 -18.30 -24.55
CA ILE A 230 7.91 -17.60 -25.80
C ILE A 230 6.90 -17.78 -26.94
N GLY A 231 6.19 -18.91 -26.99
CA GLY A 231 5.18 -19.18 -28.02
C GLY A 231 3.87 -18.41 -27.87
N SER A 232 3.61 -17.79 -26.71
CA SER A 232 2.39 -17.04 -26.41
C SER A 232 2.65 -15.59 -25.97
N GLU A 233 3.54 -15.36 -24.99
CA GLU A 233 3.91 -14.03 -24.50
C GLU A 233 5.39 -14.05 -24.17
N SER A 234 6.20 -13.25 -24.86
CA SER A 234 7.64 -13.12 -24.60
C SER A 234 7.94 -12.44 -23.25
N PRO A 235 9.20 -12.49 -22.74
CA PRO A 235 9.57 -11.73 -21.54
C PRO A 235 9.30 -10.22 -21.68
N GLU A 236 9.50 -9.67 -22.88
CA GLU A 236 9.12 -8.28 -23.19
C GLU A 236 7.62 -8.05 -23.03
N ASP A 237 6.77 -8.98 -23.49
CA ASP A 237 5.31 -8.85 -23.35
C ASP A 237 4.87 -8.86 -21.89
N ILE A 238 5.50 -9.69 -21.04
CA ILE A 238 5.23 -9.73 -19.59
C ILE A 238 5.61 -8.41 -18.92
N ILE A 239 6.80 -7.88 -19.21
CA ILE A 239 7.27 -6.61 -18.63
C ILE A 239 6.44 -5.43 -19.15
N ASN A 240 6.06 -5.44 -20.43
CA ASN A 240 5.20 -4.40 -20.99
C ASN A 240 3.82 -4.44 -20.33
N TRP A 241 3.22 -5.62 -20.13
CA TRP A 241 1.98 -5.76 -19.36
C TRP A 241 2.12 -5.21 -17.95
N PHE A 242 3.21 -5.56 -17.24
CA PHE A 242 3.46 -5.06 -15.88
C PHE A 242 3.50 -3.53 -15.83
N LEU A 243 4.29 -2.89 -16.71
CA LEU A 243 4.48 -1.44 -16.71
C LEU A 243 3.29 -0.67 -17.29
N ASP A 244 2.77 -1.10 -18.44
CA ASP A 244 1.80 -0.34 -19.23
C ASP A 244 0.35 -0.61 -18.81
N ASP A 245 0.05 -1.82 -18.32
CA ASP A 245 -1.29 -2.18 -17.89
C ASP A 245 -1.41 -2.19 -16.37
N LEU A 246 -0.59 -2.99 -15.66
CA LEU A 246 -0.75 -3.17 -14.21
C LEU A 246 -0.37 -1.91 -13.42
N VAL A 247 0.87 -1.42 -13.54
CA VAL A 247 1.33 -0.20 -12.85
C VAL A 247 0.44 0.99 -13.19
N HIS A 248 0.11 1.16 -14.48
CA HIS A 248 -0.77 2.23 -14.93
C HIS A 248 -2.16 2.17 -14.29
N THR A 249 -2.79 0.98 -14.27
CA THR A 249 -4.12 0.78 -13.72
C THR A 249 -4.16 1.05 -12.21
N LEU A 250 -3.20 0.47 -11.47
CA LEU A 250 -3.17 0.57 -10.01
C LEU A 250 -2.73 1.95 -9.51
N SER A 251 -2.05 2.75 -10.33
CA SER A 251 -1.65 4.14 -9.98
C SER A 251 -2.82 4.99 -9.51
N SER A 252 -4.03 4.76 -10.05
CA SER A 252 -5.23 5.52 -9.69
C SER A 252 -5.84 5.12 -8.34
N GLU A 253 -5.46 3.97 -7.80
CA GLU A 253 -5.95 3.43 -6.54
C GLU A 253 -5.04 3.76 -5.35
N VAL A 254 -3.83 4.25 -5.60
CA VAL A 254 -2.86 4.71 -4.57
C VAL A 254 -3.41 5.91 -3.80
N GLY A 255 -3.36 5.84 -2.48
CA GLY A 255 -3.99 6.81 -1.57
C GLY A 255 -5.51 6.71 -1.48
N GLY A 256 -6.10 5.74 -2.18
CA GLY A 256 -7.50 5.35 -2.08
C GLY A 256 -7.63 4.00 -1.40
N LYS A 257 -7.58 2.92 -2.19
CA LYS A 257 -7.63 1.53 -1.70
C LYS A 257 -6.26 0.98 -1.37
N ILE A 258 -5.24 1.40 -2.11
CA ILE A 258 -3.84 1.01 -1.89
C ILE A 258 -3.21 2.08 -0.99
N ALA A 259 -2.65 1.67 0.14
CA ALA A 259 -1.98 2.57 1.07
C ALA A 259 -0.71 3.17 0.42
N VAL A 260 -0.43 4.45 0.68
CA VAL A 260 0.67 5.19 0.01
C VAL A 260 2.06 4.69 0.37
N ASP A 261 2.17 4.03 1.52
CA ASP A 261 3.36 3.44 2.10
C ASP A 261 3.52 1.96 1.76
N SER A 262 2.50 1.30 1.18
CA SER A 262 2.63 -0.09 0.73
C SER A 262 3.73 -0.28 -0.31
N VAL A 263 4.38 -1.45 -0.31
CA VAL A 263 5.36 -1.85 -1.35
C VAL A 263 4.80 -1.62 -2.75
N THR A 264 3.54 -1.97 -3.01
CA THR A 264 2.88 -1.74 -4.30
C THR A 264 2.88 -0.26 -4.68
N ALA A 265 2.49 0.63 -3.77
CA ALA A 265 2.49 2.07 -4.04
C ALA A 265 3.91 2.61 -4.29
N GLN A 266 4.88 2.18 -3.49
CA GLN A 266 6.28 2.59 -3.62
C GLN A 266 6.89 2.12 -4.95
N VAL A 267 6.60 0.89 -5.38
CA VAL A 267 7.07 0.36 -6.67
C VAL A 267 6.40 1.07 -7.85
N ILE A 268 5.10 1.36 -7.74
CA ILE A 268 4.39 2.18 -8.74
C ILE A 268 5.07 3.55 -8.87
N ASP A 269 5.39 4.22 -7.76
CA ASP A 269 6.10 5.50 -7.78
C ASP A 269 7.51 5.35 -8.37
N PHE A 270 8.25 4.31 -8.00
CA PHE A 270 9.59 4.03 -8.52
C PHE A 270 9.63 3.92 -10.05
N PHE A 271 8.68 3.20 -10.67
CA PHE A 271 8.63 3.07 -12.13
C PHE A 271 7.95 4.26 -12.83
N SER A 272 6.99 4.92 -12.19
CA SER A 272 6.22 6.02 -12.80
C SER A 272 6.94 7.37 -12.71
N SER A 273 7.76 7.58 -11.68
CA SER A 273 8.50 8.83 -11.47
C SER A 273 9.72 8.99 -12.38
N SER A 274 10.23 7.89 -12.94
CA SER A 274 11.44 7.87 -13.77
C SER A 274 11.28 6.96 -14.98
N THR A 275 11.22 7.57 -16.18
CA THR A 275 11.23 6.82 -17.44
C THR A 275 12.52 6.02 -17.64
N ALA A 276 13.61 6.40 -16.97
CA ALA A 276 14.85 5.61 -16.99
C ALA A 276 14.66 4.26 -16.28
N ASN A 277 13.91 4.23 -15.16
CA ASN A 277 13.65 3.02 -14.40
C ASN A 277 12.77 2.05 -15.21
N SER A 278 11.68 2.56 -15.79
CA SER A 278 10.81 1.75 -16.66
C SER A 278 11.55 1.23 -17.89
N ASN A 279 12.44 2.04 -18.49
CA ASN A 279 13.24 1.60 -19.63
C ASN A 279 14.30 0.56 -19.23
N ALA A 280 14.89 0.67 -18.04
CA ALA A 280 15.84 -0.32 -17.55
C ALA A 280 15.17 -1.70 -17.37
N LEU A 281 13.96 -1.75 -16.83
CA LEU A 281 13.19 -3.00 -16.76
C LEU A 281 12.84 -3.54 -18.14
N ARG A 282 12.43 -2.71 -19.10
CA ARG A 282 12.20 -3.16 -20.50
C ARG A 282 13.46 -3.73 -21.15
N VAL A 283 14.61 -3.12 -20.89
CA VAL A 283 15.91 -3.63 -21.37
C VAL A 283 16.21 -5.01 -20.77
N ALA A 284 15.85 -5.26 -19.51
CA ALA A 284 15.96 -6.59 -18.90
C ALA A 284 15.15 -7.63 -19.69
N GLY A 285 13.90 -7.30 -20.05
CA GLY A 285 13.05 -8.16 -20.88
C GLY A 285 13.63 -8.45 -22.26
N THR A 286 14.16 -7.44 -22.95
CA THR A 286 14.80 -7.63 -24.26
C THR A 286 16.06 -8.47 -24.18
N ASN A 287 16.83 -8.34 -23.10
CA ASN A 287 18.08 -9.06 -22.94
C ASN A 287 17.89 -10.45 -22.32
N TYR A 288 16.70 -10.79 -21.82
CA TYR A 288 16.42 -12.02 -21.09
C TYR A 288 16.92 -13.26 -21.86
N LEU A 289 16.73 -13.29 -23.18
CA LEU A 289 17.18 -14.38 -24.05
C LEU A 289 18.37 -13.94 -24.92
N ASP A 290 19.27 -14.89 -25.17
CA ASP A 290 20.36 -14.73 -26.12
C ASP A 290 19.86 -14.87 -27.58
N THR A 291 20.76 -14.71 -28.55
CA THR A 291 20.42 -14.84 -29.98
C THR A 291 19.99 -16.25 -30.39
N SER A 292 20.23 -17.25 -29.54
CA SER A 292 19.87 -18.65 -29.73
C SER A 292 18.47 -18.95 -29.18
N GLY A 293 17.89 -18.03 -28.39
CA GLY A 293 16.61 -18.21 -27.70
C GLY A 293 16.74 -18.96 -26.37
N ASP A 294 17.96 -19.07 -25.83
CA ASP A 294 18.24 -19.60 -24.50
C ASP A 294 18.49 -18.44 -23.51
N VAL A 295 18.57 -18.72 -22.21
CA VAL A 295 18.81 -17.68 -21.18
C VAL A 295 20.12 -16.94 -21.46
N ASN A 296 20.10 -15.62 -21.36
CA ASN A 296 21.28 -14.80 -21.61
C ASN A 296 22.23 -14.78 -20.40
N LEU A 297 23.18 -15.71 -20.37
CA LEU A 297 24.19 -15.84 -19.30
C LEU A 297 25.18 -14.67 -19.18
N SER A 298 25.10 -13.64 -20.05
CA SER A 298 25.89 -12.41 -19.90
C SER A 298 25.30 -11.42 -18.89
N ILE A 299 24.04 -11.65 -18.47
CA ILE A 299 23.40 -10.88 -17.42
C ILE A 299 23.90 -11.41 -16.05
N PRO A 300 24.28 -10.54 -15.10
CA PRO A 300 24.61 -10.96 -13.73
C PRO A 300 23.41 -11.57 -13.01
N ASN A 301 23.65 -12.54 -12.12
CA ASN A 301 22.63 -13.15 -11.24
C ASN A 301 21.45 -13.79 -12.00
N VAL A 302 21.70 -14.52 -13.09
CA VAL A 302 20.61 -15.08 -13.91
C VAL A 302 19.98 -16.34 -13.31
N SER A 303 20.76 -17.40 -13.02
CA SER A 303 20.20 -18.71 -12.66
C SER A 303 21.11 -19.46 -11.70
N PHE A 304 20.53 -20.11 -10.68
CA PHE A 304 21.26 -21.00 -9.76
C PHE A 304 21.93 -22.20 -10.46
N SER A 305 21.37 -22.62 -11.59
CA SER A 305 21.58 -23.95 -12.17
C SER A 305 22.49 -24.00 -13.39
N GLU A 306 22.81 -22.85 -13.98
CA GLU A 306 23.59 -22.77 -15.22
C GLU A 306 25.09 -22.73 -14.92
N GLN A 307 25.83 -23.71 -15.45
CA GLN A 307 27.27 -23.87 -15.21
C GLN A 307 28.05 -22.59 -15.57
N GLY A 308 28.60 -21.91 -14.56
CA GLY A 308 29.47 -20.74 -14.72
C GLY A 308 28.82 -19.39 -14.40
N ALA A 309 27.55 -19.35 -14.01
CA ALA A 309 26.92 -18.15 -13.44
C ALA A 309 27.08 -18.17 -11.91
N ALA A 310 27.92 -17.30 -11.36
CA ALA A 310 27.85 -17.03 -9.92
C ALA A 310 26.59 -16.21 -9.66
N VAL A 311 25.67 -16.76 -8.87
CA VAL A 311 24.50 -16.04 -8.37
C VAL A 311 24.91 -15.36 -7.08
N GLU A 312 25.23 -14.08 -7.14
CA GLU A 312 25.55 -13.28 -5.96
C GLU A 312 24.25 -12.80 -5.28
N LYS A 313 23.23 -12.46 -6.07
CA LYS A 313 21.93 -11.96 -5.56
C LYS A 313 20.82 -13.01 -5.72
N ILE A 314 19.86 -12.99 -4.79
CA ILE A 314 18.73 -13.91 -4.76
C ILE A 314 17.43 -13.12 -4.86
N SER A 315 16.51 -13.58 -5.70
CA SER A 315 15.22 -12.94 -5.91
C SER A 315 14.37 -12.94 -4.64
N PRO A 316 13.44 -11.96 -4.50
CA PRO A 316 12.52 -11.90 -3.37
C PRO A 316 11.74 -13.20 -3.14
N VAL A 317 11.27 -13.85 -4.21
CA VAL A 317 10.54 -15.11 -4.09
C VAL A 317 11.41 -16.20 -3.48
N HIS A 318 12.65 -16.36 -3.95
CA HIS A 318 13.57 -17.34 -3.39
C HIS A 318 13.97 -17.01 -1.96
N LYS A 319 14.23 -15.73 -1.64
CA LYS A 319 14.49 -15.30 -0.25
C LYS A 319 13.35 -15.67 0.69
N LEU A 320 12.10 -15.47 0.25
CA LEU A 320 10.92 -15.88 1.00
C LEU A 320 10.91 -17.39 1.28
N TYR A 321 11.09 -18.24 0.26
CA TYR A 321 11.16 -19.70 0.48
C TYR A 321 12.32 -20.08 1.40
N ILE A 322 13.53 -19.57 1.14
CA ILE A 322 14.70 -19.90 1.96
C ILE A 322 14.46 -19.50 3.42
N LEU A 323 13.93 -18.30 3.66
CA LEU A 323 13.59 -17.81 4.99
C LEU A 323 12.51 -18.68 5.66
N ALA A 324 11.45 -19.07 4.95
CA ALA A 324 10.43 -19.97 5.48
C ALA A 324 11.04 -21.30 5.95
N GLY A 325 11.98 -21.85 5.17
CA GLY A 325 12.70 -23.07 5.53
C GLY A 325 13.60 -22.86 6.75
N ALA A 326 14.38 -21.78 6.73
CA ALA A 326 15.37 -21.48 7.77
C ALA A 326 14.71 -21.13 9.11
N ALA A 327 13.63 -20.36 9.08
CA ALA A 327 12.85 -20.00 10.25
C ALA A 327 12.26 -21.25 10.93
N ALA A 328 11.81 -22.24 10.15
CA ALA A 328 11.37 -23.52 10.67
C ALA A 328 12.51 -24.35 11.32
N GLU A 329 13.77 -24.08 10.95
CA GLU A 329 14.97 -24.67 11.57
C GLU A 329 15.47 -23.88 12.78
N GLY A 330 14.87 -22.72 13.07
CA GLY A 330 15.13 -21.94 14.27
C GLY A 330 16.33 -21.00 14.18
N ILE A 331 16.61 -20.43 13.00
CA ILE A 331 17.52 -19.26 12.92
C ILE A 331 16.95 -18.10 13.77
N SER A 332 17.84 -17.32 14.36
CA SER A 332 17.54 -16.20 15.25
C SER A 332 16.93 -15.00 14.51
N GLU A 333 16.36 -14.09 15.28
CA GLU A 333 15.64 -12.92 14.77
C GLU A 333 16.53 -11.99 13.94
N ASP A 334 17.77 -11.78 14.36
CA ASP A 334 18.75 -10.97 13.61
C ASP A 334 19.15 -11.63 12.28
N GLU A 335 19.14 -12.98 12.24
CA GLU A 335 19.48 -13.74 11.04
C GLU A 335 18.37 -13.67 9.98
N TRP A 336 17.11 -13.38 10.36
CA TRP A 336 16.01 -13.22 9.40
C TRP A 336 16.23 -11.97 8.54
N SER A 337 16.48 -10.83 9.18
CA SER A 337 16.79 -9.57 8.49
C SER A 337 18.10 -9.68 7.70
N GLY A 338 19.09 -10.39 8.23
CA GLY A 338 20.33 -10.71 7.52
C GLY A 338 20.06 -11.47 6.21
N LEU A 339 19.25 -12.52 6.26
CA LEU A 339 18.89 -13.32 5.07
C LEU A 339 18.14 -12.48 4.02
N LEU A 340 17.22 -11.61 4.44
CA LEU A 340 16.44 -10.78 3.50
C LEU A 340 17.28 -9.71 2.78
N THR A 341 18.35 -9.22 3.39
CA THR A 341 19.13 -8.07 2.88
C THR A 341 20.49 -8.47 2.27
N ASN A 342 21.03 -9.64 2.60
CA ASN A 342 22.36 -10.04 2.13
C ASN A 342 22.33 -10.87 0.83
N ASP A 343 23.54 -11.23 0.40
CA ASP A 343 23.85 -12.00 -0.80
C ASP A 343 23.78 -13.52 -0.58
N ALA A 344 23.92 -14.30 -1.65
CA ALA A 344 23.86 -15.76 -1.59
C ALA A 344 24.94 -16.36 -0.68
N ALA A 345 26.16 -15.83 -0.73
CA ALA A 345 27.28 -16.33 0.07
C ALA A 345 27.03 -16.18 1.59
N TYR A 346 26.43 -15.06 2.01
CA TYR A 346 25.98 -14.89 3.38
C TYR A 346 24.95 -15.95 3.77
N ILE A 347 23.94 -16.16 2.93
CA ILE A 347 22.84 -17.10 3.20
C ILE A 347 23.35 -18.54 3.25
N GLU A 348 24.24 -18.93 2.36
CA GLU A 348 24.90 -20.24 2.38
C GLU A 348 25.69 -20.45 3.67
N ASN A 349 26.43 -19.43 4.10
CA ASN A 349 27.18 -19.50 5.35
C ASN A 349 26.24 -19.65 6.56
N LEU A 350 25.17 -18.84 6.60
CA LEU A 350 24.15 -18.88 7.64
C LEU A 350 23.52 -20.28 7.75
N LEU A 351 23.14 -20.87 6.61
CA LEU A 351 22.46 -22.16 6.56
C LEU A 351 23.41 -23.36 6.56
N SER A 352 24.72 -23.12 6.57
CA SER A 352 25.74 -24.17 6.40
C SER A 352 25.54 -25.01 5.14
N VAL A 353 25.08 -24.37 4.06
CA VAL A 353 24.90 -24.94 2.72
C VAL A 353 26.19 -24.68 1.93
N ALA A 354 26.53 -25.57 0.98
CA ALA A 354 27.71 -25.37 0.15
C ALA A 354 27.46 -24.27 -0.91
N ASP A 355 28.55 -23.66 -1.37
CA ASP A 355 28.53 -22.63 -2.42
C ASP A 355 27.79 -23.13 -3.66
N GLY A 356 26.73 -22.40 -4.05
CA GLY A 356 25.86 -22.70 -5.18
C GLY A 356 24.74 -23.71 -4.92
N GLU A 357 24.47 -24.12 -3.67
CA GLU A 357 23.49 -25.20 -3.36
C GLU A 357 22.21 -24.68 -2.67
N LEU A 358 21.91 -23.38 -2.77
CA LEU A 358 20.67 -22.81 -2.20
C LEU A 358 19.40 -23.28 -2.93
N ASP A 359 19.49 -23.58 -4.22
CA ASP A 359 18.40 -24.22 -4.98
C ASP A 359 18.09 -25.63 -4.47
N ALA A 360 19.12 -26.42 -4.18
CA ALA A 360 18.99 -27.74 -3.57
C ALA A 360 18.37 -27.63 -2.17
N TYR A 361 18.72 -26.58 -1.41
CA TYR A 361 18.05 -26.27 -0.15
C TYR A 361 16.54 -26.01 -0.35
N ILE A 362 16.16 -25.14 -1.30
CA ILE A 362 14.75 -24.86 -1.62
C ILE A 362 14.00 -26.15 -1.99
N VAL A 363 14.53 -26.96 -2.90
CA VAL A 363 13.91 -28.23 -3.32
C VAL A 363 13.78 -29.21 -2.15
N ALA A 364 14.78 -29.28 -1.27
CA ALA A 364 14.75 -30.17 -0.11
C ALA A 364 13.67 -29.76 0.91
N LYS A 365 13.45 -28.44 1.10
CA LYS A 365 12.44 -27.92 2.02
C LYS A 365 11.04 -27.96 1.44
N PHE A 366 10.91 -27.71 0.14
CA PHE A 366 9.64 -27.50 -0.52
C PHE A 366 9.51 -28.35 -1.79
N PRO A 367 9.65 -29.67 -1.68
CA PRO A 367 9.67 -30.54 -2.85
C PRO A 367 8.31 -30.56 -3.54
N HIS A 368 8.32 -30.59 -4.86
CA HIS A 368 7.12 -30.89 -5.64
C HIS A 368 6.56 -32.27 -5.27
N GLY A 369 5.33 -32.30 -4.76
CA GLY A 369 4.64 -33.52 -4.30
C GLY A 369 3.64 -34.09 -5.31
N GLY A 370 3.61 -33.58 -6.55
CA GLY A 370 2.63 -33.94 -7.58
C GLY A 370 1.54 -32.88 -7.78
N SER A 371 0.59 -33.16 -8.68
CA SER A 371 -0.47 -32.21 -9.12
C SER A 371 -1.34 -31.54 -8.05
N SER A 372 -1.32 -32.02 -6.80
CA SER A 372 -2.09 -31.47 -5.67
C SER A 372 -1.20 -30.84 -4.59
N SER A 373 0.12 -30.85 -4.79
CA SER A 373 1.13 -30.31 -3.88
C SER A 373 2.20 -29.62 -4.73
N PRO A 374 1.91 -28.40 -5.25
CA PRO A 374 2.89 -27.62 -5.99
C PRO A 374 4.10 -27.36 -5.10
N GLY A 375 5.27 -27.21 -5.71
CA GLY A 375 6.54 -27.11 -5.02
C GLY A 375 7.67 -27.11 -6.02
N TRP A 376 8.89 -27.09 -5.51
CA TRP A 376 10.10 -26.95 -6.27
C TRP A 376 10.68 -28.30 -6.67
N SER A 377 11.22 -28.36 -7.88
CA SER A 377 11.99 -29.50 -8.37
C SER A 377 13.03 -29.00 -9.38
N PHE A 378 13.94 -29.88 -9.77
CA PHE A 378 14.81 -29.62 -10.91
C PHE A 378 14.18 -30.16 -12.18
N ASP A 379 14.18 -29.35 -13.24
CA ASP A 379 13.78 -29.78 -14.57
C ASP A 379 14.86 -30.69 -15.21
N THR A 380 14.65 -31.09 -16.47
CA THR A 380 15.62 -31.95 -17.17
C THR A 380 16.95 -31.25 -17.52
N GLY A 381 16.97 -29.91 -17.50
CA GLY A 381 18.16 -29.09 -17.65
C GLY A 381 18.90 -28.83 -16.33
N GLY A 382 18.32 -29.24 -15.19
CA GLY A 382 18.85 -28.94 -13.87
C GLY A 382 18.38 -27.60 -13.32
N GLN A 383 17.47 -26.90 -14.01
CA GLN A 383 16.94 -25.60 -13.60
C GLN A 383 15.88 -25.78 -12.52
N LEU A 384 15.85 -24.82 -11.59
CA LEU A 384 14.82 -24.77 -10.57
C LEU A 384 13.47 -24.46 -11.24
N ASP A 385 12.51 -25.35 -11.05
CA ASP A 385 11.21 -25.35 -11.73
C ASP A 385 10.12 -25.54 -10.67
N PHE A 386 9.23 -24.56 -10.60
CA PHE A 386 8.09 -24.64 -9.72
C PHE A 386 6.96 -25.38 -10.41
N ASN A 387 6.56 -26.51 -9.82
CA ASN A 387 5.43 -27.31 -10.29
C ASN A 387 5.60 -27.91 -11.71
N GLN A 388 6.84 -28.17 -12.13
CA GLN A 388 7.20 -28.95 -13.32
C GLN A 388 6.66 -28.39 -14.64
N GLY A 389 6.76 -27.07 -14.83
CA GLY A 389 6.32 -26.39 -16.04
C GLY A 389 4.80 -26.44 -16.26
N ALA A 390 4.02 -26.73 -15.22
CA ALA A 390 2.57 -26.56 -15.28
C ALA A 390 2.25 -25.08 -15.53
N ASN A 391 1.41 -24.79 -16.54
CA ASN A 391 1.10 -23.43 -16.98
C ASN A 391 0.86 -22.47 -15.80
N ALA A 392 1.62 -21.36 -15.78
CA ALA A 392 1.48 -20.19 -14.90
C ALA A 392 2.36 -20.11 -13.63
N GLY A 393 3.58 -20.67 -13.61
CA GLY A 393 4.57 -20.48 -12.52
C GLY A 393 4.04 -20.48 -11.09
N ILE A 394 4.57 -19.62 -10.20
CA ILE A 394 4.17 -19.59 -8.79
C ILE A 394 2.94 -18.70 -8.61
N LYS A 395 1.78 -19.34 -8.48
CA LYS A 395 0.56 -18.61 -8.13
C LYS A 395 0.72 -17.86 -6.81
N SER A 396 0.37 -16.58 -6.84
CA SER A 396 0.25 -15.68 -5.70
C SER A 396 -0.43 -16.31 -4.47
N SER A 397 -1.55 -17.02 -4.68
CA SER A 397 -2.29 -17.69 -3.61
C SER A 397 -1.52 -18.85 -2.96
N HIS A 398 -0.70 -19.58 -3.72
CA HIS A 398 0.13 -20.66 -3.18
C HIS A 398 1.23 -20.10 -2.28
N LEU A 399 1.79 -18.94 -2.62
CA LEU A 399 2.80 -18.30 -1.79
C LEU A 399 2.23 -17.86 -0.44
N VAL A 400 1.04 -17.23 -0.43
CA VAL A 400 0.38 -16.85 0.83
C VAL A 400 0.08 -18.08 1.69
N LEU A 401 -0.43 -19.17 1.08
CA LEU A 401 -0.66 -20.45 1.75
C LEU A 401 0.62 -21.02 2.35
N HIS A 402 1.76 -20.81 1.70
CA HIS A 402 3.05 -21.30 2.17
C HIS A 402 3.47 -20.68 3.51
N PHE A 403 3.15 -19.41 3.70
CA PHE A 403 3.48 -18.66 4.91
C PHE A 403 2.43 -18.77 6.01
N GLU A 404 1.29 -19.44 5.81
CA GLU A 404 0.24 -19.57 6.84
C GLU A 404 0.76 -20.17 8.16
N ASN A 405 1.78 -21.03 8.10
CA ASN A 405 2.40 -21.66 9.27
C ASN A 405 3.78 -21.10 9.60
N PHE A 406 4.13 -19.93 9.06
CA PHE A 406 5.41 -19.29 9.34
C PHE A 406 5.52 -18.99 10.85
N PRO A 407 6.66 -19.31 11.50
CA PRO A 407 6.77 -19.26 12.96
C PRO A 407 6.66 -17.82 13.49
N SER A 408 6.07 -17.67 14.67
CA SER A 408 6.18 -16.45 15.48
C SER A 408 7.58 -16.34 16.07
N ARG A 409 8.08 -15.11 16.23
CA ARG A 409 9.32 -14.81 16.95
C ARG A 409 9.16 -13.69 17.96
N GLU A 410 10.12 -13.55 18.86
CA GLU A 410 10.19 -12.36 19.71
C GLU A 410 10.65 -11.15 18.88
N LEU A 411 10.36 -9.95 19.38
CA LEU A 411 10.86 -8.72 18.77
C LEU A 411 12.32 -8.49 19.17
N THR A 412 13.11 -7.96 18.24
CA THR A 412 14.47 -7.50 18.54
C THR A 412 14.45 -6.25 19.41
N GLU A 413 15.58 -5.90 20.03
CA GLU A 413 15.69 -4.66 20.82
C GLU A 413 15.40 -3.41 19.97
N ASP A 414 15.85 -3.41 18.72
CA ASP A 414 15.63 -2.31 17.77
C ASP A 414 14.15 -2.19 17.39
N GLU A 415 13.44 -3.31 17.20
CA GLU A 415 12.00 -3.32 16.93
C GLU A 415 11.18 -2.86 18.14
N ILE A 416 11.60 -3.21 19.35
CA ILE A 416 10.97 -2.71 20.58
C ILE A 416 11.20 -1.20 20.72
N ALA A 417 12.41 -0.73 20.45
CA ALA A 417 12.73 0.70 20.46
C ALA A 417 11.89 1.45 19.41
N GLU A 418 11.75 0.88 18.21
CA GLU A 418 10.93 1.43 17.15
C GLU A 418 9.45 1.45 17.52
N LEU A 419 8.90 0.36 18.08
CA LEU A 419 7.52 0.30 18.57
C LEU A 419 7.24 1.40 19.60
N ASN A 420 8.17 1.63 20.53
CA ASN A 420 8.03 2.70 21.52
C ASN A 420 8.08 4.09 20.86
N ARG A 421 8.99 4.28 19.90
CA ARG A 421 9.11 5.54 19.12
C ARG A 421 7.82 5.84 18.36
N VAL A 422 7.27 4.84 17.67
CA VAL A 422 5.99 4.90 16.96
C VAL A 422 4.85 5.20 17.91
N GLY A 423 4.84 4.56 19.09
CA GLY A 423 3.85 4.83 20.13
C GLY A 423 3.88 6.28 20.62
N ASP A 424 5.06 6.85 20.82
CA ASP A 424 5.21 8.25 21.23
C ASP A 424 4.91 9.24 20.10
N ALA A 425 5.35 8.94 18.87
CA ALA A 425 5.01 9.73 17.69
C ALA A 425 3.49 9.77 17.47
N THR A 426 2.83 8.62 17.61
CA THR A 426 1.37 8.50 17.53
C THR A 426 0.67 9.38 18.55
N LYS A 427 1.11 9.37 19.82
CA LYS A 427 0.54 10.26 20.85
C LYS A 427 0.68 11.74 20.47
N VAL A 428 1.84 12.14 19.94
CA VAL A 428 2.09 13.53 19.54
C VAL A 428 1.22 13.93 18.34
N ILE A 429 1.15 13.09 17.31
CA ILE A 429 0.34 13.34 16.11
C ILE A 429 -1.14 13.42 16.50
N GLN A 430 -1.62 12.49 17.31
CA GLN A 430 -3.00 12.49 17.80
C GLN A 430 -3.31 13.74 18.62
N GLN A 431 -2.43 14.14 19.54
CA GLN A 431 -2.65 15.33 20.35
C GLN A 431 -2.65 16.59 19.48
N THR A 432 -1.78 16.64 18.47
CA THR A 432 -1.73 17.72 17.48
C THR A 432 -3.00 17.78 16.66
N LEU A 433 -3.47 16.63 16.16
CA LEU A 433 -4.73 16.50 15.44
C LEU A 433 -5.89 16.98 16.32
N LYS A 434 -6.04 16.45 17.54
CA LYS A 434 -7.07 16.86 18.51
C LYS A 434 -7.10 18.38 18.72
N TYR A 435 -5.94 19.02 18.90
CA TYR A 435 -5.86 20.47 19.02
C TYR A 435 -6.24 21.20 17.73
N TRP A 436 -5.74 20.74 16.58
CA TRP A 436 -6.10 21.29 15.28
C TRP A 436 -7.61 21.24 15.03
N LEU A 437 -8.23 20.11 15.38
CA LEU A 437 -9.67 19.90 15.29
C LEU A 437 -10.45 20.82 16.22
N GLN A 438 -9.98 21.00 17.46
CA GLN A 438 -10.61 21.92 18.41
C GLN A 438 -10.56 23.37 17.90
N ILE A 439 -9.43 23.80 17.35
CA ILE A 439 -9.28 25.13 16.74
C ILE A 439 -10.28 25.30 15.59
N MET A 440 -10.39 24.33 14.68
CA MET A 440 -11.34 24.40 13.57
C MET A 440 -12.80 24.49 14.05
N LYS A 441 -13.18 23.69 15.05
CA LYS A 441 -14.52 23.72 15.66
C LYS A 441 -14.83 25.09 16.26
N ASP A 442 -13.89 25.65 17.02
CA ASP A 442 -14.05 26.95 17.67
C ASP A 442 -14.11 28.11 16.65
N GLN A 443 -13.28 28.09 15.61
CA GLN A 443 -13.33 29.08 14.53
C GLN A 443 -14.69 29.05 13.80
N ARG A 444 -15.23 27.86 13.54
CA ARG A 444 -16.53 27.70 12.89
C ARG A 444 -17.68 28.14 13.78
N LEU A 445 -17.65 27.79 15.08
CA LEU A 445 -18.64 28.27 16.05
C LEU A 445 -18.60 29.79 16.19
N ALA A 446 -17.41 30.39 16.22
CA ALA A 446 -17.24 31.84 16.26
C ALA A 446 -17.79 32.51 14.98
N SER A 447 -17.49 31.95 13.82
CA SER A 447 -18.00 32.44 12.53
C SER A 447 -19.52 32.35 12.47
N SER A 448 -20.10 31.24 12.90
CA SER A 448 -21.55 31.05 12.97
C SER A 448 -22.24 31.95 13.99
N ARG A 449 -21.55 32.39 15.06
CA ARG A 449 -22.08 33.36 16.03
C ARG A 449 -22.00 34.80 15.54
N ASN A 450 -21.06 35.10 14.66
CA ASN A 450 -20.85 36.43 14.09
C ASN A 450 -21.82 36.75 12.93
N ILE A 451 -22.31 35.73 12.23
CA ILE A 451 -23.42 35.82 11.26
C ILE A 451 -24.73 35.93 12.03
#